data_AF-M1CJR0-F1
#
_entry.id   AF-M1CJR0-F1
#
_cell.length_a   1.000
_cell.length_b   1.000
_cell.length_c   1.000
_cell.angle_alpha   90.00
_cell.angle_beta   90.00
_cell.angle_gamma   90.00
#
_symmetry.space_group_name_H-M   'P 1'
#
loop_
_entity.id
_entity.type
_entity.pdbx_description
1 polymer ?
#
loop_
_entity_poly.entity_id
_entity_poly.type
_entity_poly.pdbx_seq_one_letter_code
_entity_poly.pdbx_strand_id
1 'polypeptide(L)' 'MQGSKDGLCLLKKLEAVRKKMKCVNELYVIDGSDHSFKMCKKHLQLIESTQEEAEKLVVHAIATFVSNHVKEG' A
#
# COMPACT_ATOMS: atom_id res chain seq x y z
N MET A 1 -0.57 1.53 3.60
CA MET A 1 -0.51 0.55 2.48
C MET A 1 -1.80 -0.23 2.48
N GLN A 2 -2.46 -0.42 1.34
CA GLN A 2 -3.66 -1.24 1.22
C GLN A 2 -3.71 -1.96 -0.13
N GLY A 3 -4.07 -3.25 -0.13
CA GLY A 3 -4.36 -3.98 -1.36
C GLY A 3 -5.71 -3.56 -1.97
N SER A 4 -5.76 -3.36 -3.28
CA SER A 4 -7.00 -3.07 -4.02
C SER A 4 -8.01 -4.23 -3.96
N LYS A 5 -7.52 -5.47 -3.77
CA LYS A 5 -8.34 -6.68 -3.65
C LYS A 5 -8.49 -7.18 -2.21
N ASP A 6 -8.16 -6.34 -1.23
CA ASP A 6 -8.35 -6.67 0.17
C ASP A 6 -9.85 -6.74 0.51
N GLY A 7 -10.37 -7.97 0.59
CA GLY A 7 -11.76 -8.23 0.97
C GLY A 7 -12.07 -7.98 2.45
N LEU A 8 -11.04 -7.86 3.29
CA LEU A 8 -11.18 -7.61 4.72
C LEU A 8 -11.27 -6.11 5.02
N CYS A 9 -10.61 -5.28 4.21
CA CYS A 9 -10.62 -3.83 4.36
C CYS A 9 -11.06 -3.11 3.08
N LEU A 10 -12.32 -2.69 3.04
CA LEU A 10 -12.83 -1.84 1.95
C LEU A 10 -12.19 -0.46 2.01
N LEU A 11 -11.60 0.00 0.90
CA LEU A 11 -10.99 1.33 0.74
C LEU A 11 -11.90 2.48 1.23
N LYS A 12 -13.22 2.36 1.00
CA LYS A 12 -14.21 3.33 1.53
C LYS A 12 -14.19 3.46 3.05
N LYS A 13 -14.06 2.34 3.78
CA LYS A 13 -13.97 2.37 5.25
C LYS A 13 -12.65 2.97 5.70
N LEU A 14 -11.56 2.64 5.01
CA LEU A 14 -10.25 3.20 5.30
C LEU A 14 -10.22 4.72 5.09
N GLU A 15 -10.82 5.23 4.03
CA GLU A 15 -10.91 6.67 3.78
C GLU A 15 -11.66 7.41 4.90
N ALA A 16 -12.76 6.83 5.39
CA ALA A 16 -13.52 7.39 6.51
C ALA A 16 -12.71 7.41 7.82
N VAL A 17 -11.90 6.39 8.08
CA VAL A 17 -10.99 6.34 9.23
C VAL A 17 -9.86 7.36 9.06
N ARG A 18 -9.29 7.46 7.86
CA ARG A 18 -8.21 8.40 7.51
C ARG A 18 -8.63 9.85 7.73
N LYS A 19 -9.86 10.22 7.36
CA LYS A 19 -10.43 11.56 7.64
C LYS A 19 -10.60 11.86 9.13
N LYS A 20 -10.74 10.84 9.97
CA LYS A 20 -10.84 10.98 11.44
C LYS A 20 -9.48 11.02 12.13
N MET A 21 -8.41 10.59 11.46
CA MET A 21 -7.06 10.63 12.03
C MET A 21 -6.50 12.05 11.95
N LYS A 22 -5.96 12.53 13.08
CA LYS A 22 -5.28 13.83 13.19
C LYS A 22 -3.78 13.77 12.87
N CYS A 23 -3.21 12.56 12.86
CA CYS A 23 -1.80 12.34 12.54
C CYS A 23 -1.58 12.33 11.03
N VAL A 24 -0.39 12.75 10.59
CA VAL A 24 -0.02 12.69 9.16
C VAL A 24 -0.09 11.24 8.69
N ASN A 25 -0.80 11.02 7.58
CA ASN A 25 -1.05 9.70 7.06
C ASN A 25 -1.12 9.74 5.53
N GLU A 26 -0.59 8.70 4.89
CA GLU A 26 -0.67 8.50 3.46
C GLU A 26 -1.27 7.13 3.13
N LEU A 27 -2.12 7.10 2.12
CA LEU A 27 -2.71 5.87 1.61
C LEU A 27 -2.09 5.53 0.26
N TYR A 28 -1.25 4.50 0.28
CA TYR A 28 -0.75 3.84 -0.92
C TYR A 28 -1.59 2.61 -1.20
N VAL A 29 -2.23 2.58 -2.36
CA VAL A 29 -3.06 1.47 -2.84
C VAL A 29 -2.27 0.66 -3.85
N ILE A 30 -2.20 -0.65 -3.66
CA ILE A 30 -1.52 -1.57 -4.57
C ILE A 30 -2.55 -2.32 -5.37
N ASP A 31 -2.59 -2.05 -6.68
CA ASP A 31 -3.53 -2.72 -7.55
C ASP A 31 -3.20 -4.21 -7.69
N GLY A 32 -4.23 -5.05 -7.70
CA GLY A 32 -4.08 -6.51 -7.81
C GLY A 32 -3.54 -7.25 -6.59
N SER A 33 -3.37 -6.56 -5.46
CA SER A 33 -2.82 -7.11 -4.23
C SER A 33 -3.88 -7.40 -3.16
N ASP A 34 -3.74 -8.52 -2.44
CA ASP A 34 -4.62 -8.93 -1.34
C ASP A 34 -4.16 -8.33 0.01
N HIS A 35 -4.83 -8.66 1.11
CA HIS A 35 -4.57 -8.19 2.48
C HIS A 35 -3.10 -8.37 2.90
N SER A 36 -2.43 -9.44 2.45
CA SER A 36 -1.02 -9.71 2.73
C SER A 36 -0.04 -9.05 1.75
N PHE A 37 -0.49 -8.10 0.94
CA PHE A 37 0.25 -7.52 -0.18
C PHE A 37 0.73 -8.56 -1.23
N LYS A 38 0.12 -9.75 -1.22
CA LYS A 38 0.44 -10.84 -2.13
C LYS A 38 -0.36 -10.69 -3.42
N MET A 39 0.34 -10.59 -4.53
CA MET A 39 -0.25 -10.56 -5.87
C MET A 39 -0.28 -11.98 -6.43
N CYS A 40 -1.42 -12.37 -7.03
CA CYS A 40 -1.47 -13.66 -7.71
C CYS A 40 -0.54 -13.65 -8.93
N LYS A 41 0.13 -14.77 -9.21
CA LYS A 41 1.01 -14.96 -10.39
C LYS A 41 0.37 -14.49 -11.71
N LYS A 42 -0.94 -14.67 -11.89
CA LYS A 42 -1.68 -14.21 -13.07
C LYS A 42 -1.69 -12.68 -13.22
N HIS A 43 -1.80 -11.96 -12.10
CA HIS A 43 -1.80 -10.51 -12.11
C HIS A 43 -0.37 -10.00 -12.35
N LEU A 44 0.63 -10.57 -11.68
CA LEU A 44 2.04 -10.28 -11.90
C LEU A 44 2.46 -10.45 -13.36
N GLN A 45 2.02 -11.53 -14.02
CA GLN A 45 2.24 -11.71 -15.47
C GLN A 45 1.50 -10.68 -16.32
N LEU A 46 0.31 -10.24 -15.91
CA LEU A 46 -0.47 -9.22 -16.64
C LEU A 46 0.21 -7.84 -16.59
N ILE A 47 0.84 -7.50 -15.46
CA ILE A 47 1.55 -6.23 -15.25
C ILE A 47 3.06 -6.35 -15.52
N GLU A 48 3.52 -7.46 -16.09
CA GLU A 48 4.93 -7.79 -16.32
C GLU A 48 5.85 -7.46 -15.13
N SER A 49 5.35 -7.69 -13.92
CA SER A 49 6.03 -7.37 -12.68
C SER A 49 6.21 -8.62 -11.82
N THR A 50 7.03 -8.54 -10.79
CA THR A 50 7.25 -9.63 -9.84
C THR A 50 6.73 -9.25 -8.46
N GLN A 51 6.46 -10.27 -7.65
CA GLN A 51 6.08 -10.05 -6.26
C GLN A 51 7.16 -9.24 -5.52
N GLU A 52 8.43 -9.52 -5.81
CA GLU A 52 9.58 -8.81 -5.25
C GLU A 52 9.56 -7.32 -5.62
N GLU A 53 9.31 -6.98 -6.88
CA GLU A 53 9.21 -5.58 -7.31
C GLU A 53 8.03 -4.85 -6.64
N ALA A 54 6.88 -5.52 -6.50
CA ALA A 54 5.74 -4.98 -5.76
C ALA A 54 6.08 -4.74 -4.27
N GLU A 55 6.73 -5.70 -3.61
CA GLU A 55 7.18 -5.55 -2.22
C GLU A 55 8.23 -4.44 -2.09
N LYS A 56 9.13 -4.31 -3.05
CA LYS A 56 10.14 -3.25 -3.10
C LYS A 56 9.51 -1.88 -3.25
N LEU A 57 8.45 -1.74 -4.05
CA LEU A 57 7.66 -0.50 -4.13
C LEU A 57 6.98 -0.16 -2.80
N VAL A 58 6.48 -1.17 -2.06
CA VAL A 58 5.93 -0.96 -0.71
C VAL A 58 7.00 -0.44 0.24
N VAL A 59 8.14 -1.12 0.30
CA VAL A 59 9.25 -0.72 1.16
C VAL A 59 9.75 0.67 0.79
N HIS A 60 9.87 0.97 -0.50
CA HIS A 60 10.26 2.29 -0.99
C HIS A 60 9.26 3.36 -0.55
N ALA A 61 7.96 3.16 -0.73
CA ALA A 61 6.95 4.12 -0.32
C ALA A 61 6.93 4.33 1.21
N ILE A 62 7.18 3.29 2.02
CA ILE A 62 7.37 3.43 3.47
C ILE A 62 8.62 4.27 3.75
N ALA A 63 9.74 3.97 3.10
CA ALA A 63 10.99 4.70 3.29
C ALA A 63 10.85 6.18 2.90
N THR A 64 10.16 6.49 1.79
CA THR A 64 9.84 7.86 1.37
C THR A 64 8.95 8.56 2.38
N PHE A 65 7.89 7.90 2.87
CA PHE A 65 7.02 8.47 3.90
C PHE A 65 7.80 8.79 5.18
N VAL A 66 8.61 7.85 5.65
CA VAL A 66 9.48 8.05 6.82
C VAL A 66 10.47 9.17 6.56
N SER A 67 11.18 9.19 5.44
CA SER A 67 12.16 10.24 5.14
C SER A 67 11.52 11.63 5.02
N ASN A 68 10.29 11.73 4.50
CA ASN A 68 9.58 12.99 4.36
C ASN A 68 8.98 13.51 5.68
N HIS A 69 8.59 12.61 6.59
CA HIS A 69 7.87 12.97 7.82
C HIS A 69 8.68 12.81 9.11
N VAL A 70 9.68 11.94 9.11
CA VAL A 70 10.73 11.87 10.13
C VAL A 70 11.84 12.79 9.68
N LYS A 71 11.71 14.08 10.01
CA LYS A 71 12.90 14.92 10.12
C LYS A 71 13.72 14.36 11.28
N GLU A 72 14.97 14.00 11.01
CA GLU A 72 15.98 13.85 12.08
C GLU A 72 15.92 15.12 12.92
N GLY A 73 15.53 14.95 14.19
CA GLY A 73 15.52 16.00 15.20
C GLY A 73 16.93 16.24 15.72
#